data_AF-A0A4D4L4X8-F1
#
_entry.id   AF-A0A4D4L4X8-F1
#
_cell.length_a   1.000
_cell.length_b   1.000
_cell.length_c   1.000
_cell.angle_alpha   90.00
_cell.angle_beta   90.00
_cell.angle_gamma   90.00
#
_symmetry.space_group_name_H-M   'P 1'
#
loop_
_entity.id
_entity.type
_entity.pdbx_description
1 polymer ?
#
loop_
_entity_poly.entity_id
_entity_poly.type
_entity_poly.pdbx_seq_one_letter_code
_entity_poly.pdbx_strand_id
1 'polypeptide(L)'
;MDTDGKGKPQDTLATALATGEPQIALRDGAPRAPRLARATVAAATENRAPEWNADGTVLLTGATGTLGTLLAKHLVTNHGVRHLLLLSRRGAEAPGAADLTTELGELGAEAHWAACDAADRKALAEAIASVPADHPLTAVVHTAGVLDDGVIGSLTPSAWPLWPARRHTRPGTCTS
;
A
#
# COMPACT_ATOMS: atom_id res chain seq x y z
N MET A 1 -7.88 -10.35 -18.68
CA MET A 1 -9.25 -10.80 -18.39
C MET A 1 -10.17 -9.63 -18.75
N ASP A 2 -11.08 -9.82 -19.71
CA ASP A 2 -12.14 -8.84 -19.99
C ASP A 2 -13.03 -8.79 -18.74
N THR A 3 -13.23 -7.59 -18.20
CA THR A 3 -13.99 -7.36 -16.96
C THR A 3 -15.23 -6.49 -17.19
N ASP A 4 -15.47 -6.01 -18.41
CA ASP A 4 -16.64 -5.16 -18.73
C ASP A 4 -17.71 -5.87 -19.57
N GLY A 5 -17.42 -7.06 -20.11
CA GLY A 5 -18.44 -8.02 -20.58
C GLY A 5 -19.22 -7.57 -21.82
N LYS A 6 -18.77 -6.51 -22.50
CA LYS A 6 -19.37 -6.01 -23.74
C LYS A 6 -18.56 -6.46 -24.95
N GLY A 7 -18.84 -7.67 -25.44
CA GLY A 7 -18.25 -8.21 -26.66
C GLY A 7 -18.45 -9.72 -26.81
N LYS A 8 -18.15 -10.28 -28.00
CA LYS A 8 -17.98 -11.73 -28.18
C LYS A 8 -16.56 -12.10 -27.74
N PRO A 9 -16.35 -12.81 -26.61
CA PRO A 9 -15.03 -12.96 -25.99
C PRO A 9 -13.95 -13.62 -26.88
N GLN A 10 -14.39 -14.44 -27.83
CA GLN A 10 -13.51 -15.22 -28.70
C GLN A 10 -12.87 -14.37 -29.81
N ASP A 11 -13.64 -13.48 -30.44
CA ASP A 11 -13.15 -12.58 -31.48
C ASP A 11 -12.15 -11.57 -30.90
N THR A 12 -12.44 -11.07 -29.69
CA THR A 12 -11.60 -10.10 -28.98
C THR A 12 -10.24 -10.68 -28.56
N LEU A 13 -10.21 -11.97 -28.18
CA LEU A 13 -8.96 -12.66 -27.81
C LEU A 13 -8.04 -12.87 -29.02
N ALA A 14 -8.61 -13.25 -30.18
CA ALA A 14 -7.84 -13.41 -31.41
C ALA A 14 -7.21 -12.08 -31.85
N THR A 15 -7.97 -10.98 -31.79
CA THR A 15 -7.44 -9.64 -32.07
C THR A 15 -6.34 -9.24 -31.09
N ALA A 16 -6.51 -9.55 -29.80
CA ALA A 16 -5.49 -9.25 -28.78
C ALA A 16 -4.18 -10.00 -29.02
N LEU A 17 -4.25 -11.31 -29.35
CA LEU A 17 -3.07 -12.13 -29.65
C LEU A 17 -2.35 -11.65 -30.92
N ALA A 18 -3.11 -11.22 -31.93
CA ALA A 18 -2.55 -10.70 -33.18
C ALA A 18 -1.75 -9.40 -33.01
N THR A 19 -1.91 -8.68 -31.89
CA THR A 19 -1.13 -7.45 -31.64
C THR A 19 0.34 -7.72 -31.32
N GLY A 20 0.68 -8.93 -30.86
CA GLY A 20 2.05 -9.27 -30.42
C GLY A 20 2.50 -8.55 -29.14
N GLU A 21 1.61 -7.84 -28.46
CA GLU A 21 1.93 -7.11 -27.24
C GLU A 21 2.06 -8.06 -26.04
N PRO A 22 3.08 -7.90 -25.18
CA PRO A 22 3.29 -8.77 -24.02
C PRO A 22 2.25 -8.56 -22.91
N GLN A 23 1.55 -7.43 -22.93
CA GLN A 23 0.52 -7.06 -21.96
C GLN A 23 -0.63 -6.36 -22.68
N ILE A 24 -1.86 -6.87 -22.49
CA ILE A 24 -3.09 -6.32 -23.10
C ILE A 24 -4.18 -6.22 -22.01
N ALA A 25 -4.88 -5.09 -21.98
CA ALA A 25 -6.17 -4.94 -21.34
C ALA A 25 -7.27 -4.88 -22.42
N LEU A 26 -8.33 -5.68 -22.27
CA LEU A 26 -9.51 -5.59 -23.11
C LEU A 26 -10.52 -4.67 -22.43
N ARG A 27 -10.97 -3.64 -23.16
CA ARG A 27 -11.99 -2.68 -22.70
C ARG A 27 -12.96 -2.34 -23.82
N ASP A 28 -14.25 -2.51 -23.60
CA ASP A 28 -15.31 -2.27 -24.60
C ASP A 28 -15.04 -3.00 -25.94
N GLY A 29 -14.53 -4.23 -25.87
CA GLY A 29 -14.15 -5.02 -27.05
C GLY A 29 -12.90 -4.55 -27.79
N ALA A 30 -12.17 -3.56 -27.29
CA ALA A 30 -10.94 -3.03 -27.89
C ALA A 30 -9.69 -3.40 -27.07
N PRO A 31 -8.61 -3.89 -27.70
CA PRO A 31 -7.34 -4.13 -27.03
C PRO A 31 -6.62 -2.80 -26.73
N ARG A 32 -6.09 -2.68 -25.51
CA ARG A 32 -5.23 -1.58 -25.07
C ARG A 32 -3.92 -2.14 -24.53
N ALA A 33 -2.80 -1.61 -24.99
CA ALA A 33 -1.48 -1.98 -24.48
C ALA A 33 -0.96 -0.90 -23.52
N PRO A 34 -0.42 -1.26 -22.34
CA PRO A 34 0.17 -0.29 -21.44
C PRO A 34 1.45 0.30 -22.05
N ARG A 35 1.64 1.60 -21.84
CA ARG A 35 2.85 2.33 -22.19
C ARG A 35 3.22 3.25 -21.04
N LEU A 36 4.50 3.28 -20.70
CA LEU A 36 5.02 4.27 -19.78
C LEU A 36 5.33 5.53 -20.56
N ALA A 37 4.70 6.63 -20.17
CA ALA A 37 5.00 7.96 -20.69
C ALA A 37 5.49 8.84 -19.54
N ARG A 38 6.24 9.89 -19.87
CA ARG A 38 6.60 10.91 -18.88
C ARG A 38 5.33 11.59 -18.42
N ALA A 39 5.07 11.55 -17.12
CA ALA A 39 4.04 12.36 -16.51
C ALA A 39 4.46 13.84 -16.61
N THR A 40 3.70 14.63 -17.37
CA THR A 40 3.78 16.09 -17.26
C THR A 40 2.93 16.47 -16.05
N VAL A 41 3.58 17.01 -15.02
CA VAL A 41 2.85 17.70 -13.96
C VAL A 41 2.31 18.97 -14.61
N ALA A 42 1.06 18.94 -15.07
CA ALA A 42 0.39 20.16 -15.50
C ALA A 42 0.53 21.17 -14.36
N ALA A 43 1.02 22.39 -14.66
CA ALA A 43 1.15 23.45 -13.67
C ALA A 43 -0.18 23.56 -12.93
N ALA A 44 -0.19 23.10 -11.68
CA ALA A 44 -1.37 22.81 -10.90
C ALA A 44 -2.17 24.11 -10.73
N THR A 45 -3.14 24.32 -11.61
CA THR A 45 -4.04 25.48 -11.52
C THR A 45 -5.40 25.11 -10.98
N GLU A 46 -5.75 23.81 -10.88
CA GLU A 46 -7.09 23.43 -10.40
C GLU A 46 -7.15 22.17 -9.50
N ASN A 47 -6.04 21.47 -9.27
CA ASN A 47 -6.03 20.29 -8.39
C ASN A 47 -4.77 20.30 -7.49
N ARG A 48 -4.76 21.18 -6.50
CA ARG A 48 -3.74 21.18 -5.45
C ARG A 48 -3.84 19.86 -4.69
N ALA A 49 -2.72 19.16 -4.51
CA ALA A 49 -2.70 17.98 -3.67
C ALA A 49 -3.31 18.32 -2.30
N PRO A 50 -4.12 17.43 -1.70
CA PRO A 50 -4.71 17.69 -0.39
C PRO A 50 -3.60 18.07 0.61
N GLU A 51 -3.80 19.16 1.32
CA GLU A 51 -2.88 19.60 2.37
C GLU A 51 -2.90 18.61 3.53
N TRP A 52 -1.76 18.43 4.18
CA TRP A 52 -1.69 17.63 5.41
C TRP A 52 -2.38 18.39 6.54
N ASN A 53 -3.25 17.70 7.28
CA ASN A 53 -3.82 18.27 8.50
C ASN A 53 -2.78 18.17 9.62
N ALA A 54 -2.23 19.32 10.04
CA ALA A 54 -1.23 19.40 11.10
C ALA A 54 -1.77 18.93 12.47
N ASP A 55 -3.07 19.12 12.71
CA ASP A 55 -3.75 18.74 13.96
C ASP A 55 -4.23 17.28 13.96
N GLY A 56 -4.13 16.60 12.82
CA GLY A 56 -4.50 15.20 12.65
C GLY A 56 -3.33 14.23 12.88
N THR A 57 -3.65 12.98 13.15
CA THR A 57 -2.66 11.89 13.29
C THR A 57 -2.35 11.27 11.92
N VAL A 58 -1.06 11.05 11.65
CA VAL A 58 -0.59 10.27 10.51
C VAL A 58 -0.14 8.88 10.96
N LEU A 59 -0.77 7.84 10.43
CA LEU A 59 -0.36 6.45 10.62
C LEU A 59 0.74 6.07 9.63
N LEU A 60 1.89 5.59 10.12
CA LEU A 60 2.99 5.10 9.31
C LEU A 60 3.27 3.62 9.62
N THR A 61 3.00 2.73 8.66
CA THR A 61 3.32 1.30 8.82
C THR A 61 4.73 1.00 8.33
N GLY A 62 5.50 0.19 9.05
CA GLY A 62 6.91 -0.06 8.70
C GLY A 62 7.79 1.14 9.07
N ALA A 63 7.41 1.87 10.11
CA ALA A 63 8.05 3.11 10.55
C ALA A 63 9.54 2.97 10.90
N THR A 64 9.97 1.77 11.28
CA THR A 64 11.37 1.46 11.65
C THR A 64 12.25 1.13 10.44
N GLY A 65 11.69 1.05 9.24
CA GLY A 65 12.46 0.86 8.01
C GLY A 65 13.11 2.18 7.57
N THR A 66 14.17 2.11 6.77
CA THR A 66 14.92 3.30 6.29
C THR A 66 14.01 4.37 5.69
N LEU A 67 13.06 3.99 4.83
CA LEU A 67 12.12 4.93 4.22
C LEU A 67 11.11 5.47 5.24
N GLY A 68 10.64 4.62 6.17
CA GLY A 68 9.72 5.02 7.23
C GLY A 68 10.32 6.12 8.11
N THR A 69 11.56 5.92 8.58
CA THR A 69 12.29 6.91 9.38
C THR A 69 12.47 8.25 8.64
N LEU A 70 12.92 8.20 7.39
CA LEU A 70 13.11 9.41 6.58
C LEU A 70 11.80 10.14 6.31
N LEU A 71 10.74 9.40 6.01
CA LEU A 71 9.44 9.97 5.74
C LEU A 71 8.81 10.57 6.99
N ALA A 72 8.92 9.92 8.15
CA ALA A 72 8.43 10.47 9.41
C ALA A 72 9.06 11.85 9.68
N LYS A 73 10.38 11.97 9.55
CA LYS A 73 11.08 13.26 9.69
C LYS A 73 10.59 14.27 8.66
N HIS A 74 10.49 13.88 7.38
CA HIS A 74 10.03 14.76 6.32
C HIS A 74 8.60 15.28 6.54
N LEU A 75 7.70 14.44 7.02
CA LEU A 75 6.33 14.82 7.36
C LEU A 75 6.30 15.90 8.45
N VAL A 76 7.16 15.77 9.46
CA VAL A 76 7.25 16.76 10.54
C VAL A 76 7.89 18.07 10.07
N THR A 77 8.98 17.99 9.31
CA THR A 77 9.77 19.17 8.92
C THR A 77 9.18 19.94 7.74
N ASN A 78 8.64 19.24 6.75
CA ASN A 78 8.20 19.85 5.49
C ASN A 78 6.68 19.94 5.37
N HIS A 79 5.94 19.11 6.10
CA HIS A 79 4.48 19.06 6.03
C HIS A 79 3.79 19.44 7.34
N GLY A 80 4.55 19.77 8.39
CA GLY A 80 4.00 20.29 9.65
C GLY A 80 3.21 19.28 10.46
N VAL A 81 3.33 17.97 10.17
CA VAL A 81 2.67 16.92 10.94
C VAL A 81 3.19 16.93 12.38
N ARG A 82 2.28 16.82 13.36
CA ARG A 82 2.61 16.83 14.78
C ARG A 82 2.26 15.55 15.52
N HIS A 83 1.30 14.77 15.04
CA HIS A 83 0.89 13.53 15.68
C HIS A 83 1.14 12.35 14.76
N LEU A 84 1.94 11.39 15.22
CA LEU A 84 2.33 10.21 14.45
C LEU A 84 1.95 8.94 15.22
N LEU A 85 1.29 8.02 14.53
CA LEU A 85 1.12 6.64 14.98
C LEU A 85 2.08 5.76 14.17
N LEU A 86 3.13 5.25 14.83
CA LEU A 86 4.20 4.48 14.22
C LEU A 86 3.98 2.99 14.46
N LEU A 87 3.77 2.24 13.38
CA LEU A 87 3.55 0.80 13.43
C LEU A 87 4.80 0.02 13.03
N SER A 88 5.17 -0.92 13.89
CA SER A 88 6.12 -1.97 13.57
C SER A 88 5.77 -3.23 14.36
N ARG A 89 6.18 -4.40 13.89
CA ARG A 89 5.92 -5.67 14.61
C ARG A 89 6.49 -5.69 16.04
N ARG A 90 7.55 -4.92 16.30
CA ARG A 90 8.20 -4.81 17.62
C ARG A 90 7.78 -3.55 18.39
N GLY A 91 7.00 -2.66 17.78
CA GLY A 91 6.61 -1.37 18.36
C GLY A 91 7.82 -0.54 18.79
N ALA A 92 7.75 0.03 20.00
CA ALA A 92 8.81 0.82 20.62
C ALA A 92 10.08 0.02 20.93
N GLU A 93 10.00 -1.30 20.98
CA GLU A 93 11.16 -2.20 21.20
C GLU A 93 11.93 -2.49 19.91
N ALA A 94 11.53 -1.88 18.79
CA ALA A 94 12.28 -2.03 17.55
C ALA A 94 13.62 -1.27 17.63
N PRO A 95 14.70 -1.83 17.05
CA PRO A 95 15.97 -1.10 16.90
C PRO A 95 15.75 0.25 16.23
N GLY A 96 16.27 1.32 16.84
CA GLY A 96 16.14 2.71 16.38
C GLY A 96 14.80 3.39 16.68
N ALA A 97 13.83 2.71 17.32
CA ALA A 97 12.56 3.33 17.67
C ALA A 97 12.70 4.42 18.74
N ALA A 98 13.52 4.19 19.77
CA ALA A 98 13.79 5.18 20.83
C ALA A 98 14.48 6.44 20.26
N ASP A 99 15.49 6.23 19.42
CA ASP A 99 16.21 7.34 18.75
C ASP A 99 15.25 8.14 17.87
N LEU A 100 14.45 7.46 17.03
CA LEU A 100 13.46 8.11 16.18
C LEU A 100 12.41 8.88 16.98
N THR A 101 11.95 8.34 18.10
CA THR A 101 10.98 9.02 18.99
C THR A 101 11.59 10.32 19.53
N THR A 102 12.84 10.26 19.95
CA THR A 102 13.58 11.41 20.48
C THR A 102 13.74 12.48 19.41
N GLU A 103 14.23 12.10 18.23
CA GLU A 103 14.42 13.01 17.10
C GLU A 103 13.11 13.67 16.65
N LEU A 104 12.00 12.91 16.59
CA LEU A 104 10.69 13.48 16.25
C LEU A 104 10.20 14.45 17.33
N GLY A 105 10.43 14.13 18.60
CA GLY A 105 10.14 15.02 19.73
C GLY A 105 10.93 16.33 19.67
N GLU A 106 12.22 16.27 19.34
CA GLU A 106 13.07 17.46 19.13
C GLU A 106 12.58 18.32 17.95
N LEU A 107 11.98 17.69 16.94
CA LEU A 107 11.34 18.37 15.81
C LEU A 107 9.91 18.86 16.12
N GLY A 108 9.43 18.66 17.36
CA GLY A 108 8.14 19.15 17.84
C GLY A 108 6.95 18.24 17.51
N ALA A 109 7.18 16.96 17.23
CA ALA A 109 6.13 15.98 16.99
C ALA A 109 6.06 14.92 18.09
N GLU A 110 4.85 14.43 18.33
CA GLU A 110 4.56 13.34 19.25
C GLU A 110 4.42 12.04 18.47
N ALA A 111 5.23 11.05 18.85
CA ALA A 111 5.25 9.73 18.22
C ALA A 111 4.73 8.65 19.18
N HIS A 112 3.62 8.03 18.80
CA HIS A 112 3.04 6.90 19.51
C HIS A 112 3.37 5.61 18.78
N TRP A 113 3.88 4.61 19.50
CA TRP A 113 4.21 3.31 18.92
C TRP A 113 3.12 2.28 19.19
N ALA A 114 2.74 1.53 18.16
CA ALA A 114 1.98 0.30 18.31
C ALA A 114 2.80 -0.90 17.81
N ALA A 115 2.97 -1.90 18.69
CA ALA A 115 3.49 -3.20 18.32
C ALA A 115 2.38 -3.98 17.58
N CYS A 116 2.39 -3.89 16.25
CA CYS A 116 1.31 -4.40 15.41
C CYS A 116 1.85 -4.89 14.06
N ASP A 117 1.35 -6.04 13.61
CA ASP A 117 1.48 -6.47 12.22
C ASP A 117 0.31 -5.87 11.41
N ALA A 118 0.63 -5.12 10.35
CA ALA A 118 -0.39 -4.50 9.49
C ALA A 118 -1.29 -5.52 8.77
N ALA A 119 -0.87 -6.79 8.66
CA ALA A 119 -1.69 -7.87 8.12
C ALA A 119 -2.69 -8.44 9.16
N ASP A 120 -2.49 -8.19 10.46
CA ASP A 120 -3.44 -8.57 11.50
C ASP A 120 -4.55 -7.51 11.60
N ARG A 121 -5.71 -7.84 11.03
CA ARG A 121 -6.88 -6.96 11.01
C ARG A 121 -7.32 -6.53 12.41
N LYS A 122 -7.28 -7.43 13.40
CA LYS A 122 -7.79 -7.13 14.75
C LYS A 122 -6.82 -6.20 15.47
N ALA A 123 -5.53 -6.53 15.45
CA ALA A 123 -4.49 -5.70 16.07
C ALA A 123 -4.45 -4.30 15.43
N LEU A 124 -4.61 -4.20 14.11
CA LEU A 124 -4.64 -2.92 13.41
C LEU A 124 -5.87 -2.09 13.80
N ALA A 125 -7.04 -2.72 13.95
CA ALA A 125 -8.25 -2.03 14.41
C ALA A 125 -8.07 -1.48 15.84
N GLU A 126 -7.44 -2.24 16.73
CA GLU A 126 -7.12 -1.80 18.10
C GLU A 126 -6.13 -0.63 18.10
N ALA A 127 -5.08 -0.69 17.28
CA ALA A 127 -4.11 0.41 17.14
C ALA A 127 -4.73 1.69 16.55
N ILE A 128 -5.67 1.57 15.61
CA ILE A 128 -6.40 2.73 15.09
C ILE A 128 -7.35 3.29 16.15
N ALA A 129 -7.99 2.44 16.94
CA ALA A 129 -8.90 2.85 18.01
C ALA A 129 -8.18 3.56 19.18
N SER A 130 -6.86 3.42 19.31
CA SER A 130 -6.08 4.16 20.32
C SER A 130 -5.77 5.61 19.92
N VAL A 131 -6.10 6.02 18.70
CA VAL A 131 -5.86 7.41 18.25
C VAL A 131 -6.82 8.35 19.01
N PRO A 132 -6.33 9.42 19.66
CA PRO A 132 -7.17 10.37 20.38
C PRO A 132 -8.22 11.04 19.47
N ALA A 133 -9.41 11.26 20.00
CA ALA A 133 -10.48 11.94 19.26
C ALA A 133 -10.15 13.41 18.94
N ASP A 134 -9.34 14.06 19.78
CA ASP A 134 -8.88 15.44 19.58
C ASP A 134 -7.90 15.58 18.41
N HIS A 135 -7.20 14.48 18.07
CA HIS A 135 -6.22 14.40 16.99
C HIS A 135 -6.55 13.21 16.07
N PRO A 136 -7.66 13.25 15.32
CA PRO A 136 -8.18 12.10 14.60
C PRO A 136 -7.20 11.62 13.52
N LEU A 137 -7.29 10.34 13.14
CA LEU A 137 -6.50 9.78 12.04
C LEU A 137 -6.92 10.43 10.70
N THR A 138 -6.00 11.16 10.07
CA THR A 138 -6.28 11.90 8.82
C THR A 138 -5.51 11.37 7.61
N ALA A 139 -4.45 10.60 7.82
CA ALA A 139 -3.68 10.01 6.74
C ALA A 139 -3.04 8.68 7.14
N VAL A 140 -2.81 7.84 6.14
CA VAL A 140 -2.09 6.57 6.28
C VAL A 140 -1.00 6.54 5.21
N VAL A 141 0.22 6.23 5.63
CA VAL A 141 1.33 5.95 4.71
C VAL A 141 1.86 4.54 4.95
N HIS A 142 1.89 3.75 3.88
CA HIS A 142 2.34 2.37 3.93
C HIS A 142 3.77 2.24 3.40
N THR A 143 4.75 2.17 4.29
CA THR A 143 6.15 1.88 3.93
C THR A 143 6.57 0.47 4.34
N ALA A 144 5.64 -0.36 4.81
CA ALA A 144 5.93 -1.73 5.17
C ALA A 144 6.10 -2.56 3.88
N GLY A 145 7.33 -3.00 3.63
CA GLY A 145 7.66 -3.89 2.55
C GLY A 145 8.93 -4.63 2.94
N VAL A 146 8.92 -5.95 2.78
CA VAL A 146 10.14 -6.76 2.85
C VAL A 146 10.49 -7.08 1.40
N LEU A 147 11.70 -6.70 0.98
CA LEU A 147 12.26 -7.15 -0.29
C LEU A 147 12.86 -8.53 -0.05
N ASP A 148 12.37 -9.53 -0.78
CA ASP A 148 12.97 -10.86 -0.88
C ASP A 148 13.31 -11.08 -2.36
N ASP A 149 14.46 -10.55 -2.77
CA ASP A 149 14.93 -10.62 -4.15
C ASP A 149 15.44 -12.03 -4.46
N GLY A 150 14.83 -12.69 -5.45
CA GLY A 150 15.21 -14.02 -5.90
C GLY A 150 14.87 -14.25 -7.37
N VAL A 151 15.56 -15.18 -8.02
CA VAL A 151 15.17 -15.62 -9.36
C VAL A 151 13.86 -16.41 -9.27
N ILE A 152 12.99 -16.33 -10.27
CA ILE A 152 11.67 -17.01 -10.23
C ILE A 152 11.81 -18.51 -9.87
N GLY A 153 12.87 -19.17 -10.34
CA GLY A 153 13.14 -20.58 -10.06
C GLY A 153 13.60 -20.90 -8.62
N SER A 154 14.00 -19.92 -7.83
CA SER A 154 14.41 -20.08 -6.42
C SER A 154 13.31 -19.70 -5.43
N LEU A 155 12.19 -19.14 -5.90
CA LEU A 155 11.07 -18.75 -5.05
C LEU A 155 10.33 -20.00 -4.58
N THR A 156 10.20 -20.16 -3.25
CA THR A 156 9.40 -21.23 -2.64
C THR A 156 8.00 -20.72 -2.30
N PRO A 157 6.96 -21.56 -2.26
CA PRO A 157 5.63 -21.14 -1.81
C PRO A 157 5.63 -20.51 -0.40
N SER A 158 6.56 -20.93 0.47
CA SER A 158 6.79 -20.33 1.78
C SER A 158 7.37 -18.91 1.74
N ALA A 159 8.00 -18.52 0.63
CA ALA A 159 8.38 -17.12 0.37
C ALA A 159 7.17 -16.25 -0.04
N TRP A 160 6.00 -16.86 -0.28
CA TRP A 160 4.74 -16.16 -0.59
C TRP A 160 3.56 -16.72 0.23
N PRO A 161 3.55 -16.56 1.57
CA PRO A 161 2.52 -17.13 2.43
C PRO A 161 1.10 -16.58 2.20
N LEU A 162 0.95 -15.50 1.39
CA LEU A 162 -0.33 -14.84 1.09
C LEU A 162 -1.10 -15.44 -0.09
N TRP A 163 -0.60 -16.50 -0.77
CA TRP A 163 -1.32 -17.17 -1.85
C TRP A 163 -1.73 -18.61 -1.48
N PRO A 164 -2.63 -18.84 -0.49
CA PRO A 164 -3.35 -20.10 -0.47
C PRO A 164 -4.34 -20.08 -1.64
N ALA A 165 -4.05 -20.92 -2.63
CA ALA A 165 -4.88 -21.19 -3.79
C ALA A 165 -6.38 -21.24 -3.43
N ARG A 166 -7.16 -20.25 -3.88
CA ARG A 166 -8.60 -20.42 -4.10
C ARG A 166 -8.78 -21.45 -5.20
N ARG A 167 -8.68 -22.74 -4.86
CA ARG A 167 -9.31 -23.80 -5.64
C ARG A 167 -10.81 -23.63 -5.42
N HIS A 168 -11.47 -22.94 -6.33
CA HIS A 168 -12.90 -23.14 -6.52
C HIS A 168 -13.10 -24.55 -7.08
N THR A 169 -13.16 -25.55 -6.21
CA THR A 169 -13.89 -26.77 -6.51
C THR A 169 -15.37 -26.39 -6.54
N ARG A 170 -15.91 -26.12 -7.72
CA ARG A 170 -17.36 -26.26 -7.95
C ARG A 170 -17.63 -27.77 -7.94
N PRO A 171 -18.43 -28.32 -7.00
CA PRO A 171 -18.94 -29.67 -7.16
C PRO A 171 -19.94 -29.64 -8.30
N GLY A 172 -19.63 -30.37 -9.38
CA GLY A 172 -20.59 -30.69 -10.41
C GLY A 172 -21.70 -31.54 -9.84
N THR A 173 -22.94 -31.19 -10.16
CA THR A 173 -24.03 -32.15 -10.24
C THR A 173 -24.70 -31.95 -11.60
N CYS A 174 -24.33 -32.80 -12.55
CA CYS A 174 -25.12 -33.06 -13.74
C CYS A 174 -25.79 -34.41 -13.46
N THR A 175 -27.10 -34.40 -13.24
CA THR A 175 -27.93 -35.60 -13.19
C THR A 175 -29.02 -35.46 -14.23
N SER A 176 -28.92 -36.38 -15.21
CA SER A 176 -29.86 -36.88 -16.22
C SER A 176 -30.66 -35.93 -17.10
#